data_AF-A0A7V9DHU3-F1
#
_entry.id   AF-A0A7V9DHU3-F1
#
_cell.length_a   1.000
_cell.length_b   1.000
_cell.length_c   1.000
_cell.angle_alpha   90.00
_cell.angle_beta   90.00
_cell.angle_gamma   90.00
#
_symmetry.space_group_name_H-M   'P 1'
#
loop_
_entity.id
_entity.type
_entity.pdbx_description
1 polymer ?
#
loop_
_entity_poly.entity_id
_entity_poly.type
_entity_poly.pdbx_seq_one_letter_code
_entity_poly.pdbx_strand_id
1 'polypeptide(L)'
;MKRFFTDMNPTLRGFLIIAVIAGVVVVLSLEEVLATVGGLLRIAFFLAIAFFLFLLWRERRSDIETWSDLGQKVFYGAIVLAVVDVGAFIGLSPSGGPDALAFFLVLGACVYAVVRTWREEHRYG
;
A
#
# COMPACT_ATOMS: atom_id res chain seq x y z
N MET A 1 -47.69 7.79 -15.73
CA MET A 1 -46.22 7.55 -15.71
C MET A 1 -45.80 6.11 -16.00
N LYS A 2 -46.54 5.07 -15.56
CA LYS A 2 -46.17 3.66 -15.84
C LYS A 2 -46.21 3.25 -17.34
N ARG A 3 -47.13 3.80 -18.13
CA ARG A 3 -47.28 3.46 -19.57
C ARG A 3 -46.08 3.86 -20.44
N PHE A 4 -45.57 5.09 -20.29
CA PHE A 4 -44.41 5.57 -21.06
C PHE A 4 -43.14 4.71 -20.88
N PHE A 5 -42.91 4.15 -19.69
CA PHE A 5 -41.77 3.25 -19.43
C PHE A 5 -41.97 1.83 -20.00
N THR A 6 -43.21 1.44 -20.28
CA THR A 6 -43.56 0.09 -20.78
C THR A 6 -43.59 0.05 -22.31
N ASP A 7 -43.94 1.17 -22.96
CA ASP A 7 -44.00 1.30 -24.43
C ASP A 7 -42.68 1.82 -25.05
N MET A 8 -41.68 2.18 -24.23
CA MET A 8 -40.38 2.67 -24.69
C MET A 8 -39.45 1.56 -25.18
N ASN A 9 -38.77 1.81 -26.30
CA ASN A 9 -37.76 0.92 -26.88
C ASN A 9 -36.71 0.52 -25.81
N PRO A 10 -36.39 -0.78 -25.61
CA PRO A 10 -35.52 -1.25 -24.53
C PRO A 10 -34.17 -0.55 -24.46
N THR A 11 -33.64 -0.15 -25.61
CA THR A 11 -32.39 0.61 -25.75
C THR A 11 -32.49 2.02 -25.17
N LEU A 12 -33.57 2.75 -25.46
CA LEU A 12 -33.80 4.10 -24.93
C LEU A 12 -33.96 4.10 -23.40
N ARG A 13 -34.62 3.07 -22.87
CA ARG A 13 -34.75 2.88 -21.42
C ARG A 13 -33.40 2.60 -20.76
N GLY A 14 -32.55 1.77 -21.39
CA GLY A 14 -31.18 1.54 -20.92
C GLY A 14 -30.34 2.81 -20.91
N PHE A 15 -30.38 3.60 -21.99
CA PHE A 15 -29.68 4.88 -22.08
C PHE A 15 -30.14 5.88 -21.02
N LEU A 16 -31.44 5.96 -20.74
CA LEU A 16 -31.98 6.85 -19.70
C LEU A 16 -31.47 6.47 -18.30
N ILE A 17 -31.40 5.17 -17.99
CA ILE A 17 -30.86 4.69 -16.72
C ILE A 17 -29.37 5.06 -16.60
N ILE A 18 -28.58 4.81 -17.65
CA ILE A 18 -27.16 5.16 -17.68
C ILE A 18 -26.97 6.68 -17.53
N ALA A 19 -27.78 7.49 -18.24
CA ALA A 19 -27.71 8.94 -18.17
C ALA A 19 -28.02 9.46 -16.76
N VAL A 20 -28.99 8.87 -16.05
CA VAL A 20 -29.29 9.22 -14.66
C VAL A 20 -28.12 8.84 -13.74
N ILE A 21 -27.56 7.64 -13.88
CA ILE A 21 -26.40 7.20 -13.07
C ILE A 21 -25.20 8.11 -13.33
N ALA A 22 -24.89 8.41 -14.59
CA ALA A 22 -23.81 9.32 -14.96
C ALA A 22 -24.06 10.73 -14.40
N GLY A 23 -25.30 11.23 -14.48
CA GLY A 23 -25.69 12.50 -13.87
C GLY A 23 -25.45 12.53 -12.37
N VAL A 24 -25.80 11.45 -11.65
CA VAL A 24 -25.53 11.32 -10.20
C VAL A 24 -24.02 11.34 -9.92
N VAL A 25 -23.22 10.59 -10.67
CA VAL A 25 -21.76 10.54 -10.50
C VAL A 25 -21.12 11.91 -10.70
N VAL A 26 -21.56 12.66 -11.72
CA VAL A 26 -21.05 14.00 -12.04
C VAL A 26 -21.49 15.04 -11.02
N VAL A 27 -22.78 15.07 -10.66
CA VAL A 27 -23.33 16.06 -9.72
C VAL A 27 -22.72 15.90 -8.32
N LEU A 28 -22.41 14.68 -7.92
CA LEU A 28 -21.83 14.37 -6.61
C LEU A 28 -20.30 14.25 -6.64
N SER A 29 -19.63 14.52 -7.77
CA SER A 29 -18.17 14.43 -7.92
C SER A 29 -17.55 13.12 -7.38
N LEU A 30 -18.23 11.98 -7.55
CA LEU A 30 -17.81 10.70 -6.95
C LEU A 30 -16.40 10.28 -7.36
N GLU A 31 -16.03 10.55 -8.62
CA GLU A 31 -14.71 10.21 -9.15
C GLU A 31 -13.59 10.98 -8.44
N GLU A 32 -13.77 12.29 -8.29
CA GLU A 32 -12.80 13.16 -7.62
C GLU A 32 -12.68 12.78 -6.13
N VAL A 33 -13.81 12.60 -5.45
CA VAL A 33 -13.82 12.18 -4.04
C VAL A 33 -13.11 10.83 -3.88
N LEU A 34 -13.40 9.85 -4.74
CA LEU A 34 -12.77 8.54 -4.68
C LEU A 34 -11.26 8.63 -4.96
N ALA A 35 -10.84 9.43 -5.93
CA ALA A 35 -9.43 9.64 -6.24
C ALA A 35 -8.68 10.32 -5.08
N THR A 36 -9.25 11.38 -4.50
CA THR A 36 -8.66 12.10 -3.37
C THR A 36 -8.61 11.23 -2.12
N VAL A 37 -9.72 10.57 -1.75
CA VAL A 37 -9.78 9.69 -0.59
C VAL A 37 -8.84 8.49 -0.79
N GLY A 38 -8.82 7.90 -1.98
CA GLY A 38 -7.89 6.82 -2.31
C GLY A 38 -6.43 7.23 -2.21
N GLY A 39 -6.09 8.43 -2.70
CA GLY A 39 -4.75 9.01 -2.57
C GLY A 39 -4.35 9.25 -1.12
N LEU A 40 -5.23 9.87 -0.33
CA LEU A 40 -5.03 10.09 1.10
C LEU A 40 -4.84 8.76 1.85
N LEU A 41 -5.67 7.76 1.55
CA LEU A 41 -5.59 6.45 2.19
C LEU A 41 -4.29 5.73 1.87
N ARG A 42 -3.79 5.82 0.62
CA ARG A 42 -2.47 5.29 0.24
C ARG A 42 -1.35 5.92 1.04
N ILE A 43 -1.36 7.25 1.20
CA ILE A 43 -0.36 7.98 2.00
C ILE A 43 -0.47 7.60 3.48
N ALA A 44 -1.69 7.54 4.03
CA ALA A 44 -1.93 7.16 5.42
C ALA A 44 -1.45 5.72 5.70
N PHE A 45 -1.68 4.80 4.76
CA PHE A 45 -1.22 3.41 4.87
C PHE A 45 0.31 3.31 4.85
N PHE A 46 0.97 4.07 3.95
CA PHE A 46 2.44 4.17 3.94
C PHE A 46 2.98 4.70 5.27
N LEU A 47 2.40 5.79 5.77
CA LEU A 47 2.77 6.37 7.06
C LEU A 47 2.53 5.40 8.21
N ALA A 48 1.46 4.61 8.18
CA ALA A 48 1.19 3.59 9.20
C ALA A 48 2.29 2.51 9.24
N ILE A 49 2.73 2.02 8.08
CA ILE A 49 3.83 1.05 7.99
C ILE A 49 5.14 1.68 8.49
N ALA A 50 5.47 2.88 8.02
CA ALA A 50 6.69 3.59 8.43
C ALA A 50 6.70 3.86 9.94
N PHE A 51 5.57 4.28 10.50
CA PHE A 51 5.41 4.54 11.92
C PHE A 51 5.48 3.25 12.75
N PHE A 52 4.86 2.16 12.26
CA PHE A 52 4.97 0.85 12.91
C PHE A 52 6.42 0.37 12.96
N LEU A 53 7.16 0.45 11.85
CA LEU A 53 8.59 0.10 11.81
C LEU A 53 9.41 1.00 12.74
N PHE A 54 9.10 2.29 12.80
CA PHE A 54 9.75 3.23 13.71
C PHE A 54 9.48 2.90 15.18
N LEU A 55 8.25 2.56 15.55
CA LEU A 55 7.91 2.16 16.91
C LEU A 55 8.61 0.86 17.30
N LEU A 56 8.57 -0.14 16.42
CA LEU A 56 9.24 -1.42 16.63
C LEU A 56 10.76 -1.22 16.82
N TRP A 57 11.36 -0.38 15.98
CA TRP A 57 12.76 0.01 16.12
C TRP A 57 13.02 0.71 17.45
N ARG A 58 12.16 1.67 17.83
CA ARG A 58 12.33 2.47 19.05
C ARG A 58 12.26 1.60 20.30
N GLU A 59 11.36 0.63 20.34
CA GLU A 59 11.23 -0.32 21.45
C GLU A 59 12.44 -1.25 21.54
N ARG A 60 12.97 -1.71 20.39
CA ARG A 60 14.10 -2.63 20.33
C ARG A 60 15.48 -1.96 20.29
N ARG A 61 15.53 -0.62 20.32
CA ARG A 61 16.78 0.13 20.18
C ARG A 61 17.83 -0.26 21.22
N SER A 62 17.42 -0.45 22.47
CA SER A 62 18.33 -0.84 23.57
C SER A 62 18.95 -2.20 23.33
N ASP A 63 18.18 -3.15 22.79
CA ASP A 63 18.67 -4.50 22.49
C ASP A 63 19.66 -4.45 21.31
N ILE A 64 19.34 -3.68 20.27
CA ILE A 64 20.15 -3.53 19.06
C ILE A 64 21.51 -2.86 19.33
N GLU A 65 21.60 -2.00 20.35
CA GLU A 65 22.86 -1.35 20.74
C GLU A 65 23.88 -2.34 21.32
N THR A 66 23.45 -3.55 21.70
CA THR A 66 24.34 -4.62 22.21
C THR A 66 24.81 -5.60 21.14
N TRP A 67 24.29 -5.50 19.91
CA TRP A 67 24.61 -6.42 18.82
C TRP A 67 25.93 -6.08 18.14
N SER A 68 26.43 -7.01 17.31
CA SER A 68 27.62 -6.77 16.49
C SER A 68 27.40 -5.63 15.48
N ASP A 69 28.46 -4.84 15.20
CA ASP A 69 28.42 -3.73 14.22
C ASP A 69 27.86 -4.13 12.84
N LEU A 70 28.13 -5.37 12.42
CA LEU A 70 27.63 -5.91 11.15
C LEU A 70 26.14 -6.26 11.24
N GLY A 71 25.70 -6.93 12.31
CA GLY A 71 24.29 -7.24 12.54
C GLY A 71 23.43 -5.98 12.62
N GLN A 72 23.95 -4.95 13.29
CA GLN A 72 23.33 -3.63 13.37
C GLN A 72 23.15 -3.01 11.97
N LYS A 73 24.23 -2.91 11.17
CA LYS A 73 24.18 -2.33 9.81
C LYS A 73 23.22 -3.08 8.88
N VAL A 74 23.21 -4.41 8.93
CA VAL A 74 22.32 -5.24 8.09
C VAL A 74 20.85 -5.04 8.48
N PHE A 75 20.54 -4.97 9.78
CA PHE A 75 19.18 -4.75 10.26
C PHE A 75 18.66 -3.37 9.85
N TYR A 76 19.44 -2.31 10.08
CA TYR A 76 19.07 -0.95 9.64
C TYR A 76 18.95 -0.86 8.12
N GLY A 77 19.88 -1.48 7.38
CA GLY A 77 19.85 -1.53 5.92
C GLY A 77 18.57 -2.20 5.39
N ALA A 78 18.17 -3.33 5.98
CA ALA A 78 16.96 -4.05 5.60
C ALA A 78 15.69 -3.24 5.88
N ILE A 79 15.62 -2.53 7.01
CA ILE A 79 14.47 -1.66 7.32
C ILE A 79 14.39 -0.48 6.36
N VAL A 80 15.50 0.22 6.12
CA VAL A 80 15.53 1.36 5.18
C VAL A 80 15.14 0.89 3.78
N LEU A 81 15.67 -0.25 3.34
CA LEU A 81 15.34 -0.82 2.04
C LEU A 81 13.86 -1.19 1.93
N ALA A 82 13.27 -1.79 2.96
CA ALA A 82 11.84 -2.11 2.99
C ALA A 82 10.96 -0.84 2.93
N VAL A 83 11.33 0.22 3.64
CA VAL A 83 10.59 1.50 3.59
C VAL A 83 10.70 2.14 2.20
N VAL A 84 11.88 2.12 1.59
CA VAL A 84 12.10 2.64 0.23
C VAL A 84 11.31 1.82 -0.80
N ASP A 85 11.28 0.49 -0.68
CA ASP A 85 10.56 -0.40 -1.58
C ASP A 85 9.05 -0.18 -1.53
N VAL A 86 8.46 -0.07 -0.33
CA VAL A 86 7.04 0.28 -0.16
C VAL A 86 6.75 1.70 -0.66
N GLY A 87 7.63 2.66 -0.40
CA GLY A 87 7.51 4.03 -0.87
C GLY A 87 7.54 4.13 -2.40
N ALA A 88 8.43 3.36 -3.04
CA ALA A 88 8.52 3.27 -4.49
C ALA A 88 7.27 2.62 -5.10
N PHE A 89 6.77 1.53 -4.52
CA PHE A 89 5.56 0.84 -4.99
C PHE A 89 4.32 1.74 -4.95
N ILE A 90 4.17 2.56 -3.90
CA ILE A 90 3.03 3.48 -3.77
C ILE A 90 3.22 4.75 -4.59
N GLY A 91 4.42 5.33 -4.58
CA GLY A 91 4.71 6.64 -5.19
C GLY A 91 4.88 6.61 -6.70
N LEU A 92 5.53 5.57 -7.24
CA LEU A 92 5.75 5.43 -8.69
C LEU A 92 4.59 4.75 -9.40
N SER A 93 3.64 4.19 -8.65
CA SER A 93 2.50 3.41 -9.16
C SER A 93 2.91 2.47 -10.31
N PRO A 94 3.82 1.50 -10.06
CA PRO A 94 4.33 0.64 -11.11
C PRO A 94 3.19 -0.10 -11.83
N SER A 95 3.18 -0.03 -13.16
CA SER A 95 2.05 -0.46 -13.99
C SER A 95 2.17 -1.91 -14.49
N GLY A 96 3.24 -2.62 -14.12
CA GLY A 96 3.56 -3.96 -14.60
C GLY A 96 3.52 -5.06 -13.54
N GLY A 97 3.17 -6.28 -13.96
CA GLY A 97 3.31 -7.49 -13.15
C GLY A 97 4.74 -7.78 -12.62
N PRO A 98 5.82 -7.50 -13.37
CA PRO A 98 7.19 -7.67 -12.88
C PRO A 98 7.53 -6.79 -11.67
N ASP A 99 6.99 -5.57 -11.61
CA ASP A 99 7.28 -4.64 -10.52
C ASP A 99 6.65 -5.11 -9.20
N ALA A 100 5.45 -5.70 -9.28
CA ALA A 100 4.81 -6.32 -8.13
C ALA A 100 5.65 -7.51 -7.62
N LEU A 101 6.19 -8.34 -8.53
CA LEU A 101 7.08 -9.44 -8.14
C LEU A 101 8.37 -8.92 -7.49
N ALA A 102 8.98 -7.88 -8.05
CA ALA A 102 10.18 -7.26 -7.48
C ALA A 102 9.92 -6.75 -6.05
N PHE A 103 8.81 -6.05 -5.84
CA PHE A 103 8.37 -5.60 -4.51
C PHE A 103 8.26 -6.76 -3.51
N PHE A 104 7.52 -7.83 -3.84
CA PHE A 104 7.37 -8.95 -2.91
C PHE A 104 8.69 -9.68 -2.64
N LEU A 105 9.57 -9.78 -3.64
CA LEU A 105 10.88 -10.41 -3.47
C LEU A 105 11.82 -9.56 -2.60
N VAL A 106 11.86 -8.24 -2.80
CA VAL A 106 12.66 -7.32 -2.00
C VAL A 106 12.15 -7.26 -0.57
N LEU A 107 10.85 -7.12 -0.37
CA LEU A 107 10.23 -7.14 0.95
C LEU A 107 10.50 -8.47 1.67
N GLY A 108 10.36 -9.60 0.96
CA GLY A 108 10.66 -10.93 1.48
C GLY A 108 12.14 -11.10 1.86
N ALA A 109 13.06 -10.59 1.04
CA ALA A 109 14.49 -10.60 1.34
C ALA A 109 14.84 -9.75 2.57
N CYS A 110 14.18 -8.60 2.76
CA CYS A 110 14.35 -7.75 3.94
C CYS A 110 13.88 -8.47 5.21
N VAL A 111 12.70 -9.10 5.17
CA VAL A 111 12.17 -9.90 6.28
C VAL A 111 13.11 -11.06 6.60
N TYR A 112 13.59 -11.77 5.58
CA TYR A 112 14.54 -12.87 5.76
C TYR A 112 15.85 -12.40 6.41
N ALA A 113 16.41 -11.28 5.94
CA ALA A 113 17.63 -10.70 6.50
C ALA A 113 17.45 -10.36 7.99
N VAL A 114 16.32 -9.74 8.35
CA VAL A 114 15.98 -9.40 9.74
C VAL A 114 15.82 -10.64 10.62
N VAL A 115 15.08 -11.65 10.16
CA VAL A 115 14.88 -12.89 10.93
C VAL A 115 16.19 -13.66 11.08
N ARG A 116 17.04 -13.64 10.04
CA ARG A 116 18.35 -14.28 10.07
C ARG A 116 19.27 -13.61 11.08
N THR A 117 19.44 -12.28 11.03
CA THR A 117 20.29 -11.55 11.98
C THR A 117 19.78 -11.73 13.40
N TRP A 118 18.47 -11.68 13.61
CA TRP A 118 17.86 -11.98 14.91
C TRP A 118 18.26 -13.35 15.45
N ARG A 119 18.17 -14.40 14.61
CA ARG A 119 18.53 -15.77 14.99
C ARG A 119 20.02 -15.96 15.25
N GLU A 120 20.87 -15.25 14.53
CA GLU A 120 22.32 -15.28 14.72
C GLU A 120 22.67 -14.67 16.08
N GLU A 121 22.17 -13.48 16.40
CA GLU A 121 22.48 -12.81 17.67
C GLU A 121 21.87 -13.55 18.89
N HIS A 122 20.68 -14.14 18.77
CA HIS A 122 20.06 -14.92 19.87
C HIS A 122 20.65 -16.33 20.07
N ARG A 123 21.50 -16.82 19.16
CA ARG A 123 22.22 -18.10 19.33
C ARG A 123 23.58 -17.94 19.98
N TYR A 124 24.15 -16.73 19.94
CA TYR A 124 25.48 -16.44 20.49
C TYR A 124 25.44 -15.54 21.72
N GLY A 125 24.26 -15.07 22.15
CA GLY A 125 24.01 -14.43 23.44
C GLY A 125 23.75 -15.41 24.58
#